data_AF-A0A1Q9CZW5-F1
#
_entry.id   AF-A0A1Q9CZW5-F1
#
_cell.length_a   1.000
_cell.length_b   1.000
_cell.length_c   1.000
_cell.angle_alpha   90.00
_cell.angle_beta   90.00
_cell.angle_gamma   90.00
#
_symmetry.space_group_name_H-M   'P 1'
#
loop_
_entity.id
_entity.type
_entity.pdbx_description
1 polymer ?
#
loop_
_entity_poly.entity_id
_entity_poly.type
_entity_poly.pdbx_seq_one_letter_code
_entity_poly.pdbx_strand_id
1 'polypeptide(L)'
;MSPDLQPLTYQVGILRGNVKNRVCGAMTFLRCGGLLSLFFQAAAWPGSLSCDFSCMGGYTPGSSFGYMGIANVGATSGDTCKIATDVPSGGYTAGESYMVTVTSTTSLGQKLVSNGGTFSNGMVSDAAAKTTSMQHAWTAPSSGDVTFRALCGAGGSVDEMWAAAEVMVSAMVLNTTTTTTDPNATTSSTTTVDTTTTTTTDGGTTSAAAILCGAPALILAAIFQLW
;
A
#
# COMPACT_ATOMS: atom_id res chain seq x y z
N MET A 1 5.25 48.40 26.10
CA MET A 1 5.87 48.64 24.79
C MET A 1 5.95 47.29 24.09
N SER A 2 4.93 46.93 23.30
CA SER A 2 4.88 45.67 22.55
C SER A 2 5.52 45.88 21.18
N PRO A 3 6.48 45.04 20.76
CA PRO A 3 6.99 45.09 19.40
C PRO A 3 5.97 44.47 18.43
N ASP A 4 5.62 45.29 17.45
CA ASP A 4 4.75 45.00 16.32
C ASP A 4 5.48 44.06 15.34
N LEU A 5 5.00 42.83 15.18
CA LEU A 5 5.58 41.83 14.29
C LEU A 5 4.89 41.91 12.93
N GLN A 6 5.60 42.46 11.94
CA GLN A 6 5.11 42.56 10.56
C GLN A 6 5.24 41.20 9.83
N PRO A 7 4.25 40.78 9.03
CA PRO A 7 4.30 39.54 8.27
C PRO A 7 5.23 39.66 7.06
N LEU A 8 6.24 38.79 7.00
CA LEU A 8 7.10 38.60 5.83
C LEU A 8 6.30 37.92 4.71
N THR A 9 5.99 38.68 3.67
CA THR A 9 5.32 38.17 2.46
C THR A 9 6.36 37.55 1.54
N TYR A 10 6.36 36.23 1.39
CA TYR A 10 7.25 35.49 0.50
C TYR A 10 6.60 35.38 -0.90
N GLN A 11 7.15 36.10 -1.89
CA GLN A 11 6.72 36.05 -3.29
C GLN A 11 7.37 34.87 -4.01
N VAL A 12 6.58 33.84 -4.34
CA VAL A 12 7.00 32.72 -5.20
C VAL A 12 6.88 33.16 -6.67
N GLY A 13 8.02 33.41 -7.30
CA GLY A 13 8.10 33.72 -8.73
C GLY A 13 7.88 32.48 -9.60
N ILE A 14 6.73 32.41 -10.27
CA ILE A 14 6.43 31.40 -11.29
C ILE A 14 7.11 31.81 -12.60
N LEU A 15 8.22 31.15 -12.95
CA LEU A 15 8.86 31.30 -14.26
C LEU A 15 8.06 30.51 -15.31
N ARG A 16 7.26 31.23 -16.09
CA ARG A 16 6.59 30.70 -17.30
C ARG A 16 7.60 30.53 -18.44
N GLY A 17 8.08 29.31 -18.62
CA GLY A 17 8.85 28.91 -19.81
C GLY A 17 7.94 28.74 -21.03
N ASN A 18 8.02 29.66 -21.99
CA ASN A 18 7.41 29.56 -23.32
C ASN A 18 8.23 28.58 -24.19
N VAL A 19 7.74 27.36 -24.39
CA VAL A 19 8.34 26.41 -25.36
C VAL A 19 7.68 26.63 -26.72
N LYS A 20 8.43 27.27 -27.63
CA LYS A 20 8.07 27.46 -29.04
C LYS A 20 8.03 26.11 -29.76
N ASN A 21 6.85 25.77 -30.28
CA ASN A 21 6.64 24.78 -31.34
C ASN A 21 7.62 25.00 -32.50
N ARG A 22 8.41 23.96 -32.83
CA ARG A 22 9.06 23.82 -34.13
C ARG A 22 8.45 22.63 -34.85
N VAL A 23 7.68 22.94 -35.89
CA VAL A 23 7.24 22.02 -36.92
C VAL A 23 8.13 22.27 -38.13
N CYS A 24 8.89 21.28 -38.61
CA CYS A 24 9.28 21.12 -40.03
C CYS A 24 10.20 19.90 -40.25
N GLY A 25 9.88 19.10 -41.29
CA GLY A 25 10.72 18.07 -41.89
C GLY A 25 10.13 16.65 -41.74
N ALA A 26 9.18 16.20 -42.56
CA ALA A 26 9.34 15.71 -43.94
C ALA A 26 10.26 14.48 -44.10
N MET A 27 9.62 13.33 -44.35
CA MET A 27 10.09 12.15 -45.11
C MET A 27 11.30 11.37 -44.60
N THR A 28 11.05 10.15 -44.11
CA THR A 28 11.39 8.89 -44.84
C THR A 28 10.69 7.73 -44.13
N PHE A 29 9.67 7.16 -44.79
CA PHE A 29 9.04 5.89 -44.41
C PHE A 29 10.03 4.75 -44.70
N LEU A 30 10.94 4.47 -43.77
CA LEU A 30 11.72 3.25 -43.82
C LEU A 30 10.87 2.11 -43.23
N ARG A 31 10.26 1.34 -44.12
CA ARG A 31 9.72 0.00 -43.84
C ARG A 31 10.87 -0.94 -43.42
N CYS A 32 11.36 -0.81 -42.19
CA CYS A 32 11.95 -1.92 -41.45
C CYS A 32 10.81 -2.58 -40.64
N GLY A 33 9.86 -3.14 -41.38
CA GLY A 33 8.85 -4.03 -40.81
C GLY A 33 9.50 -5.39 -40.57
N GLY A 34 9.69 -5.75 -39.31
CA GLY A 34 10.07 -7.09 -38.89
C GLY A 34 11.29 -7.12 -37.98
N LEU A 35 11.10 -7.72 -36.80
CA LEU A 35 12.15 -8.28 -35.95
C LEU A 35 12.96 -7.33 -35.04
N LEU A 36 12.30 -6.38 -34.38
CA LEU A 36 12.83 -5.81 -33.12
C LEU A 36 11.82 -5.88 -31.96
N SER A 37 11.01 -6.92 -31.93
CA SER A 37 10.28 -7.37 -30.73
C SER A 37 11.23 -8.14 -29.80
N LEU A 38 12.42 -7.61 -29.57
CA LEU A 38 13.41 -8.21 -28.69
C LEU A 38 12.96 -8.01 -27.24
N PHE A 39 12.27 -9.02 -26.72
CA PHE A 39 12.39 -9.53 -25.36
C PHE A 39 12.56 -8.50 -24.23
N PHE A 40 11.69 -7.50 -24.14
CA PHE A 40 11.37 -6.97 -22.82
C PHE A 40 10.54 -8.06 -22.12
N GLN A 41 11.22 -9.07 -21.57
CA GLN A 41 10.63 -9.87 -20.51
C GLN A 41 10.24 -8.86 -19.45
N ALA A 42 8.93 -8.61 -19.34
CA ALA A 42 8.38 -7.74 -18.32
C ALA A 42 8.60 -8.45 -16.99
N ALA A 43 9.80 -8.31 -16.44
CA ALA A 43 10.11 -8.81 -15.12
C ALA A 43 9.05 -8.27 -14.18
N ALA A 44 8.41 -9.16 -13.43
CA ALA A 44 7.38 -8.86 -12.43
C ALA A 44 7.99 -8.04 -11.27
N TRP A 45 8.40 -6.81 -11.56
CA TRP A 45 9.07 -5.87 -10.66
C TRP A 45 8.10 -4.75 -10.31
N PRO A 46 7.52 -4.72 -9.10
CA PRO A 46 6.50 -3.75 -8.75
C PRO A 46 6.98 -2.30 -8.90
N GLY A 47 8.25 -2.02 -8.61
CA GLY A 47 8.83 -0.68 -8.75
C GLY A 47 8.87 -0.14 -10.18
N SER A 48 8.74 -1.00 -11.20
CA SER A 48 8.64 -0.55 -12.61
C SER A 48 7.23 -0.10 -13.00
N LEU A 49 6.22 -0.37 -12.16
CA LEU A 49 4.85 0.04 -12.40
C LEU A 49 4.67 1.49 -11.97
N SER A 50 4.35 2.36 -12.93
CA SER A 50 3.88 3.73 -12.67
C SER A 50 2.39 3.72 -12.30
N CYS A 51 2.07 3.03 -11.22
CA CYS A 51 0.71 2.73 -10.79
C CYS A 51 0.44 3.37 -9.43
N ASP A 52 -0.63 4.15 -9.34
CA ASP A 52 -1.11 4.81 -8.12
C ASP A 52 -2.11 3.93 -7.34
N PHE A 53 -2.73 4.48 -6.29
CA PHE A 53 -3.70 3.74 -5.48
C PHE A 53 -4.89 3.18 -6.28
N SER A 54 -5.39 3.94 -7.26
CA SER A 54 -6.54 3.53 -8.08
C SER A 54 -6.15 2.37 -9.00
N CYS A 55 -5.03 2.53 -9.71
CA CYS A 55 -4.48 1.50 -10.58
C CYS A 55 -4.14 0.22 -9.80
N MET A 56 -3.60 0.35 -8.58
CA MET A 56 -3.21 -0.79 -7.73
C MET A 56 -4.40 -1.67 -7.33
N GLY A 57 -5.61 -1.11 -7.31
CA GLY A 57 -6.84 -1.85 -7.04
C GLY A 57 -7.23 -2.87 -8.10
N GLY A 58 -6.65 -2.79 -9.30
CA GLY A 58 -6.88 -3.76 -10.36
C GLY A 58 -6.11 -5.08 -10.18
N TYR A 59 -5.11 -5.11 -9.29
CA TYR A 59 -4.28 -6.30 -9.07
C TYR A 59 -4.82 -7.13 -7.90
N THR A 60 -5.86 -7.90 -8.16
CA THR A 60 -6.42 -8.84 -7.19
C THR A 60 -5.77 -10.22 -7.32
N PRO A 61 -5.80 -11.07 -6.27
CA PRO A 61 -5.31 -12.45 -6.38
C PRO A 61 -5.92 -13.20 -7.57
N GLY A 62 -5.09 -13.85 -8.38
CA GLY A 62 -5.50 -14.55 -9.61
C GLY A 62 -5.67 -13.67 -10.85
N SER A 63 -5.51 -12.34 -10.74
CA SER A 63 -5.55 -11.45 -11.91
C SER A 63 -4.32 -11.62 -12.82
N SER A 64 -4.47 -11.23 -14.09
CA SER A 64 -3.37 -11.23 -15.05
C SER A 64 -2.48 -10.00 -14.88
N PHE A 65 -1.15 -10.20 -14.94
CA PHE A 65 -0.19 -9.10 -14.96
C PHE A 65 0.31 -8.88 -16.39
N GLY A 66 0.00 -7.71 -16.97
CA GLY A 66 0.45 -7.30 -18.29
C GLY A 66 -0.45 -7.72 -19.46
N TYR A 67 -0.09 -7.27 -20.66
CA TYR A 67 -0.88 -7.44 -21.90
C TYR A 67 -1.01 -8.87 -22.42
N MET A 68 -0.34 -9.84 -21.80
CA MET A 68 -0.23 -11.22 -22.31
C MET A 68 -1.26 -12.19 -21.70
N GLY A 69 -2.15 -11.74 -20.81
CA GLY A 69 -3.23 -12.57 -20.26
C GLY A 69 -2.77 -13.79 -19.44
N ILE A 70 -1.52 -13.78 -18.97
CA ILE A 70 -1.00 -14.81 -18.07
C ILE A 70 -1.32 -14.39 -16.64
N ALA A 71 -2.00 -15.29 -15.90
CA ALA A 71 -2.27 -15.13 -14.48
C ALA A 71 -0.93 -15.11 -13.74
N ASN A 72 -0.54 -13.94 -13.29
CA ASN A 72 0.77 -13.67 -12.73
C ASN A 72 0.65 -13.04 -11.34
N VAL A 73 -0.55 -12.61 -10.93
CA VAL A 73 -0.81 -12.32 -9.53
C VAL A 73 -1.22 -13.63 -8.87
N GLY A 74 -0.40 -14.13 -7.95
CA GLY A 74 -0.62 -15.38 -7.27
C GLY A 74 -2.04 -15.49 -6.71
N ALA A 75 -2.55 -16.71 -6.65
CA ALA A 75 -3.95 -16.97 -6.32
C ALA A 75 -4.34 -16.57 -4.88
N THR A 76 -3.37 -16.31 -4.01
CA THR A 76 -3.60 -15.91 -2.62
C THR A 76 -2.73 -14.72 -2.21
N SER A 77 -3.30 -13.84 -1.40
CA SER A 77 -2.64 -12.71 -0.75
C SER A 77 -1.90 -13.10 0.54
N GLY A 78 -1.41 -14.35 0.61
CA GLY A 78 -0.94 -14.97 1.85
C GLY A 78 0.39 -14.39 2.36
N ASP A 79 1.17 -15.24 3.03
CA ASP A 79 2.45 -14.88 3.67
C ASP A 79 3.52 -14.35 2.69
N THR A 80 3.29 -14.50 1.39
CA THR A 80 4.18 -13.98 0.34
C THR A 80 4.14 -12.46 0.20
N CYS A 81 3.07 -11.79 0.62
CA CYS A 81 3.01 -10.33 0.69
C CYS A 81 2.01 -9.86 1.75
N LYS A 82 2.49 -9.26 2.84
CA LYS A 82 1.68 -8.83 3.98
C LYS A 82 1.97 -7.39 4.35
N ILE A 83 0.93 -6.66 4.73
CA ILE A 83 1.04 -5.32 5.30
C ILE A 83 0.78 -5.41 6.81
N ALA A 84 1.62 -4.77 7.60
CA ALA A 84 1.40 -4.49 9.01
C ALA A 84 1.60 -2.99 9.25
N THR A 85 0.97 -2.46 10.29
CA THR A 85 1.10 -1.05 10.68
C THR A 85 1.21 -0.94 12.19
N ASP A 86 1.93 0.07 12.68
CA ASP A 86 1.99 0.43 14.10
C ASP A 86 0.92 1.47 14.50
N VAL A 87 0.00 1.83 13.59
CA VAL A 87 -1.15 2.67 13.90
C VAL A 87 -1.96 1.99 15.03
N PRO A 88 -2.20 2.68 16.16
CA PRO A 88 -2.98 2.14 17.27
C PRO A 88 -4.39 1.73 16.83
N SER A 89 -4.99 0.77 17.54
CA SER A 89 -6.36 0.32 17.27
C SER A 89 -7.41 1.43 17.46
N GLY A 90 -7.09 2.49 18.20
CA GLY A 90 -7.93 3.68 18.34
C GLY A 90 -7.89 4.63 17.15
N GLY A 91 -7.04 4.36 16.15
CA GLY A 91 -6.84 5.20 14.96
C GLY A 91 -5.55 6.02 15.00
N TYR A 92 -5.31 6.73 13.90
CA TYR A 92 -4.13 7.60 13.75
C TYR A 92 -4.43 9.03 14.22
N THR A 93 -3.41 9.74 14.71
CA THR A 93 -3.47 11.19 14.95
C THR A 93 -3.00 11.93 13.70
N ALA A 94 -3.71 12.99 13.32
CA ALA A 94 -3.40 13.78 12.12
C ALA A 94 -1.97 14.35 12.16
N GLY A 95 -1.22 14.16 11.07
CA GLY A 95 0.16 14.66 10.95
C GLY A 95 1.23 13.84 11.69
N GLU A 96 0.84 12.86 12.51
CA GLU A 96 1.80 11.95 13.15
C GLU A 96 2.40 10.97 12.13
N SER A 97 3.62 10.53 12.41
CA SER A 97 4.33 9.54 11.59
C SER A 97 4.20 8.15 12.19
N TYR A 98 3.82 7.20 11.36
CA TYR A 98 3.66 5.78 11.68
C TYR A 98 4.52 4.93 10.74
N MET A 99 4.81 3.69 11.12
CA MET A 99 5.54 2.73 10.31
C MET A 99 4.58 1.72 9.69
N VAL A 100 4.52 1.72 8.35
CA VAL A 100 3.85 0.67 7.57
C VAL A 100 4.91 -0.32 7.12
N THR A 101 4.80 -1.57 7.55
CA THR A 101 5.76 -2.63 7.23
C THR A 101 5.17 -3.57 6.19
N VAL A 102 5.89 -3.78 5.09
CA VAL A 102 5.57 -4.81 4.10
C VAL A 102 6.52 -5.98 4.29
N THR A 103 5.97 -7.19 4.45
CA THR A 103 6.75 -8.43 4.65
C THR A 103 6.42 -9.49 3.62
N SER A 104 7.40 -10.36 3.36
CA SER A 104 7.31 -11.51 2.46
C SER A 104 8.18 -12.65 2.98
N THR A 105 7.77 -13.89 2.70
CA THR A 105 8.52 -15.12 3.06
C THR A 105 9.83 -15.27 2.29
N THR A 106 9.94 -14.66 1.11
CA THR A 106 11.13 -14.65 0.26
C THR A 106 11.53 -13.21 -0.08
N SER A 107 12.75 -13.02 -0.58
CA SER A 107 13.25 -11.69 -0.94
C SER A 107 12.61 -11.21 -2.24
N LEU A 108 11.69 -10.24 -2.15
CA LEU A 108 10.88 -9.73 -3.27
C LEU A 108 11.01 -8.21 -3.38
N GLY A 109 10.77 -7.67 -4.57
CA GLY A 109 10.54 -6.24 -4.73
C GLY A 109 9.19 -5.88 -4.13
N GLN A 110 9.08 -4.74 -3.46
CA GLN A 110 7.86 -4.33 -2.77
C GLN A 110 7.43 -2.94 -3.25
N LYS A 111 6.14 -2.76 -3.48
CA LYS A 111 5.51 -1.46 -3.76
C LYS A 111 4.34 -1.30 -2.80
N LEU A 112 4.30 -0.19 -2.09
CA LEU A 112 3.26 0.19 -1.16
C LEU A 112 2.60 1.48 -1.63
N VAL A 113 1.26 1.53 -1.56
CA VAL A 113 0.48 2.74 -1.87
C VAL A 113 -0.57 2.99 -0.79
N SER A 114 -0.94 4.25 -0.62
CA SER A 114 -2.05 4.69 0.23
C SER A 114 -3.01 5.60 -0.54
N ASN A 115 -4.29 5.63 -0.16
CA ASN A 115 -5.27 6.59 -0.68
C ASN A 115 -5.26 7.94 0.07
N GLY A 116 -4.48 8.04 1.15
CA GLY A 116 -4.36 9.21 2.00
C GLY A 116 -3.03 9.24 2.77
N GLY A 117 -2.70 10.41 3.31
CA GLY A 117 -1.39 10.67 3.93
C GLY A 117 -0.25 10.64 2.91
N THR A 118 0.99 10.63 3.40
CA THR A 118 2.18 10.65 2.53
C THR A 118 3.34 9.84 3.10
N PHE A 119 4.00 9.08 2.23
CA PHE A 119 5.38 8.61 2.41
C PHE A 119 6.37 9.69 1.93
N SER A 120 7.68 9.42 2.03
CA SER A 120 8.74 10.35 1.59
C SER A 120 8.62 10.80 0.12
N ASN A 121 8.01 9.99 -0.74
CA ASN A 121 7.84 10.27 -2.18
C ASN A 121 6.36 10.50 -2.57
N GLY A 122 5.51 10.94 -1.63
CA GLY A 122 4.07 11.13 -1.86
C GLY A 122 3.27 9.89 -1.47
N MET A 123 2.24 9.51 -2.25
CA MET A 123 1.34 8.40 -1.89
C MET A 123 1.85 7.00 -2.28
N VAL A 124 3.06 6.92 -2.82
CA VAL A 124 3.68 5.69 -3.31
C VAL A 124 5.05 5.53 -2.66
N SER A 125 5.36 4.30 -2.23
CA SER A 125 6.68 3.93 -1.73
C SER A 125 7.14 2.66 -2.43
N ASP A 126 8.25 2.78 -3.18
CA ASP A 126 8.85 1.67 -3.91
C ASP A 126 10.14 1.21 -3.20
N ALA A 127 10.30 -0.10 -3.04
CA ALA A 127 11.55 -0.67 -2.58
C ALA A 127 12.63 -0.57 -3.67
N ALA A 128 13.79 -0.02 -3.32
CA ALA A 128 14.93 0.07 -4.24
C ALA A 128 15.58 -1.30 -4.54
N ALA A 129 15.36 -2.29 -3.68
CA ALA A 129 15.93 -3.63 -3.78
C ALA A 129 14.96 -4.70 -3.27
N LYS A 130 15.25 -5.96 -3.58
CA LYS A 130 14.50 -7.10 -3.04
C LYS A 130 14.78 -7.26 -1.56
N THR A 131 13.73 -7.43 -0.76
CA THR A 131 13.84 -7.67 0.67
C THR A 131 12.71 -8.58 1.15
N THR A 132 12.87 -9.19 2.32
CA THR A 132 11.81 -9.93 3.02
C THR A 132 10.97 -9.01 3.91
N SER A 133 11.50 -7.82 4.24
CA SER A 133 10.83 -6.84 5.09
C SER A 133 11.30 -5.43 4.73
N MET A 134 10.36 -4.51 4.55
CA MET A 134 10.64 -3.09 4.40
C MET A 134 9.67 -2.30 5.27
N GLN A 135 10.19 -1.28 5.96
CA GLN A 135 9.38 -0.36 6.72
C GLN A 135 9.34 0.98 5.99
N HIS A 136 8.15 1.57 5.93
CA HIS A 136 7.88 2.84 5.27
C HIS A 136 7.30 3.81 6.29
N ALA A 137 7.99 4.93 6.52
CA ALA A 137 7.46 6.01 7.33
C ALA A 137 6.31 6.68 6.57
N TRP A 138 5.13 6.70 7.17
CA TRP A 138 3.91 7.27 6.62
C TRP A 138 3.40 8.37 7.56
N THR A 139 3.18 9.56 7.01
CA THR A 139 2.57 10.68 7.71
C THR A 139 1.07 10.66 7.49
N ALA A 140 0.32 10.61 8.59
CA ALA A 140 -1.13 10.54 8.57
C ALA A 140 -1.78 11.84 8.02
N PRO A 141 -2.87 11.74 7.24
CA PRO A 141 -3.60 12.90 6.74
C PRO A 141 -4.36 13.61 7.87
N SER A 142 -5.00 14.74 7.57
CA SER A 142 -5.77 15.51 8.54
C SER A 142 -7.02 14.77 9.06
N SER A 143 -7.58 13.86 8.27
CA SER A 143 -8.85 13.17 8.55
C SER A 143 -9.14 12.08 7.52
N GLY A 144 -10.09 11.19 7.82
CA GLY A 144 -10.67 10.21 6.89
C GLY A 144 -10.18 8.77 7.12
N ASP A 145 -10.69 7.84 6.34
CA ASP A 145 -10.20 6.46 6.33
C ASP A 145 -9.10 6.30 5.28
N VAL A 146 -8.03 5.62 5.68
CA VAL A 146 -6.87 5.35 4.83
C VAL A 146 -6.75 3.86 4.61
N THR A 147 -6.65 3.47 3.36
CA THR A 147 -6.42 2.10 2.93
C THR A 147 -5.01 2.00 2.36
N PHE A 148 -4.29 0.96 2.76
CA PHE A 148 -2.99 0.59 2.22
C PHE A 148 -3.15 -0.62 1.30
N ARG A 149 -2.44 -0.58 0.17
CA ARG A 149 -2.31 -1.69 -0.78
C ARG A 149 -0.83 -1.93 -1.06
N ALA A 150 -0.45 -3.20 -1.18
CA ALA A 150 0.92 -3.56 -1.51
C ALA A 150 0.99 -4.64 -2.59
N LEU A 151 2.02 -4.56 -3.42
CA LEU A 151 2.41 -5.59 -4.37
C LEU A 151 3.84 -6.03 -4.04
N CYS A 152 4.04 -7.34 -3.95
CA CYS A 152 5.35 -7.95 -3.85
C CYS A 152 5.62 -8.74 -5.14
N GLY A 153 6.79 -8.62 -5.74
CA GLY A 153 7.10 -9.29 -7.01
C GLY A 153 8.51 -9.81 -7.05
N ALA A 154 8.66 -11.02 -7.59
CA ALA A 154 9.95 -11.69 -7.60
C ALA A 154 10.92 -11.01 -8.55
N GLY A 155 10.50 -10.59 -9.74
CA GLY A 155 11.33 -9.98 -10.78
C GLY A 155 12.46 -10.89 -11.29
N GLY A 156 12.63 -11.00 -12.61
CA GLY A 156 13.65 -11.85 -13.23
C GLY A 156 13.07 -13.19 -13.65
N SER A 157 13.62 -14.32 -13.20
CA SER A 157 13.24 -15.67 -13.65
C SER A 157 11.90 -16.19 -13.12
N VAL A 158 11.25 -15.45 -12.22
CA VAL A 158 9.93 -15.77 -11.69
C VAL A 158 9.00 -14.62 -12.07
N ASP A 159 8.09 -14.90 -12.98
CA ASP A 159 7.11 -13.94 -13.51
C ASP A 159 5.83 -13.92 -12.65
N GLU A 160 6.00 -13.89 -11.33
CA GLU A 160 4.89 -13.87 -10.38
C GLU A 160 4.98 -12.66 -9.43
N MET A 161 3.81 -12.10 -9.15
CA MET A 161 3.56 -11.06 -8.15
C MET A 161 2.51 -11.55 -7.16
N TRP A 162 2.43 -10.93 -6.00
CA TRP A 162 1.43 -11.19 -4.99
C TRP A 162 0.89 -9.86 -4.48
N ALA A 163 -0.43 -9.73 -4.45
CA ALA A 163 -1.11 -8.62 -3.82
C ALA A 163 -1.31 -8.92 -2.34
N ALA A 164 -0.94 -7.98 -1.47
CA ALA A 164 -1.27 -8.08 -0.07
C ALA A 164 -2.77 -7.82 0.15
N ALA A 165 -3.32 -8.38 1.22
CA ALA A 165 -4.63 -7.98 1.71
C ALA A 165 -4.61 -6.48 2.06
N GLU A 166 -5.71 -5.78 1.77
CA GLU A 166 -5.83 -4.36 2.09
C GLU A 166 -5.86 -4.14 3.60
N VAL A 167 -5.18 -3.09 4.07
CA VAL A 167 -5.21 -2.70 5.49
C VAL A 167 -5.84 -1.32 5.58
N MET A 168 -6.92 -1.21 6.34
CA MET A 168 -7.61 0.06 6.59
C MET A 168 -7.29 0.60 7.98
N VAL A 169 -7.05 1.90 8.07
CA VAL A 169 -6.86 2.65 9.32
C VAL A 169 -7.73 3.90 9.31
N SER A 170 -8.31 4.24 10.45
CA SER A 170 -9.19 5.42 10.58
C SER A 170 -8.53 6.49 11.44
N ALA A 171 -8.94 7.74 11.24
CA ALA A 171 -8.55 8.83 12.13
C ALA A 171 -9.02 8.55 13.57
N MET A 172 -8.20 8.89 14.55
CA MET A 172 -8.55 8.77 15.96
C MET A 172 -9.71 9.71 16.28
N VAL A 173 -10.77 9.17 16.88
CA VAL A 173 -11.91 9.97 17.34
C VAL A 173 -11.52 10.66 18.65
N LEU A 174 -11.21 11.96 18.58
CA LEU A 174 -10.97 12.75 19.77
C LEU A 174 -12.30 13.11 20.43
N ASN A 175 -12.67 12.37 21.47
CA ASN A 175 -13.80 12.72 22.32
C ASN A 175 -13.46 14.01 23.10
N THR A 176 -13.80 15.15 22.52
CA THR A 176 -13.58 16.46 23.16
C THR A 176 -14.70 16.72 24.15
N THR A 177 -14.45 16.47 25.43
CA THR A 177 -15.37 16.89 26.51
C THR A 177 -15.20 18.39 26.73
N THR A 178 -16.14 19.19 26.22
CA THR A 178 -16.17 20.63 26.51
C THR A 178 -16.91 20.83 27.82
N THR A 179 -16.18 21.14 28.90
CA THR A 179 -16.80 21.57 30.16
C THR A 179 -17.10 23.06 30.09
N THR A 180 -18.36 23.39 29.83
CA THR A 180 -18.83 24.78 29.91
C THR A 180 -19.11 25.11 31.37
N THR A 181 -18.25 25.88 32.03
CA THR A 181 -18.52 26.40 33.37
C THR A 181 -19.35 27.67 33.23
N ASP A 182 -20.65 27.59 33.51
CA ASP A 182 -21.50 28.77 33.66
C ASP A 182 -21.19 29.43 35.01
N PRO A 183 -20.70 30.68 35.05
CA PRO A 183 -20.38 31.36 36.31
C PRO A 183 -21.62 31.68 37.17
N ASN A 184 -22.84 31.45 36.68
CA ASN A 184 -24.07 31.85 37.36
C ASN A 184 -25.02 30.68 37.74
N ALA A 185 -24.62 29.43 37.54
CA ALA A 185 -25.45 28.26 37.81
C ALA A 185 -24.85 27.34 38.91
N THR A 186 -25.55 27.23 40.05
CA THR A 186 -25.24 26.32 41.17
C THR A 186 -25.43 24.83 40.83
N THR A 187 -25.75 24.48 39.58
CA THR A 187 -26.09 23.11 39.18
C THR A 187 -25.26 22.68 37.98
N SER A 188 -24.20 21.92 38.25
CA SER A 188 -23.34 21.33 37.22
C SER A 188 -24.09 20.25 36.45
N SER A 189 -24.31 20.44 35.15
CA SER A 189 -24.91 19.43 34.27
C SER A 189 -23.85 18.94 33.28
N THR A 190 -23.53 17.65 33.33
CA THR A 190 -22.57 17.00 32.42
C THR A 190 -23.33 16.38 31.26
N THR A 191 -23.12 16.88 30.05
CA THR A 191 -23.65 16.25 28.81
C THR A 191 -22.53 15.48 28.14
N THR A 192 -22.57 14.16 28.21
CA THR A 192 -21.66 13.27 27.48
C THR A 192 -22.21 13.06 26.07
N VAL A 193 -21.50 13.55 25.05
CA VAL A 193 -21.81 13.23 23.64
C VAL A 193 -21.00 11.98 23.29
N ASP A 194 -21.62 10.82 23.37
CA ASP A 194 -21.03 9.58 22.84
C ASP A 194 -21.13 9.59 21.32
N THR A 195 -19.98 9.63 20.66
CA THR A 195 -19.89 9.39 19.21
C THR A 195 -19.73 7.90 19.01
N THR A 196 -20.83 7.23 18.66
CA THR A 196 -20.86 5.79 18.34
C THR A 196 -20.01 5.51 17.10
N THR A 197 -18.80 4.99 17.31
CA THR A 197 -17.97 4.46 16.22
C THR A 197 -18.55 3.12 15.80
N THR A 198 -19.02 3.01 14.55
CA THR A 198 -19.55 1.76 14.00
C THR A 198 -18.38 0.96 13.45
N THR A 199 -17.88 0.00 14.23
CA THR A 199 -16.92 -1.00 13.73
C THR A 199 -17.67 -1.98 12.84
N THR A 200 -17.52 -1.86 11.52
CA THR A 200 -17.96 -2.90 10.58
C THR A 200 -17.01 -4.08 10.72
N THR A 201 -17.35 -5.02 11.59
CA THR A 201 -16.73 -6.35 11.60
C THR A 201 -17.29 -7.10 10.40
N ASP A 202 -16.58 -7.08 9.28
CA ASP A 202 -16.86 -7.98 8.17
C ASP A 202 -16.69 -9.42 8.68
N GLY A 203 -17.83 -10.08 8.90
CA GLY A 203 -17.93 -11.49 9.19
C GLY A 203 -17.49 -12.29 7.97
N GLY A 204 -16.18 -12.46 7.82
CA GLY A 204 -15.59 -13.46 6.93
C GLY A 204 -16.02 -14.84 7.39
N THR A 205 -17.03 -15.39 6.73
CA THR A 205 -17.48 -16.78 6.88
C THR A 205 -16.35 -17.71 6.42
N THR A 206 -15.49 -18.15 7.34
CA THR A 206 -14.59 -19.27 7.06
C THR A 206 -15.43 -20.54 7.04
N SER A 207 -15.87 -20.95 5.86
CA SER A 207 -16.34 -22.31 5.64
C SER A 207 -15.20 -23.28 5.96
N ALA A 208 -15.30 -23.97 7.08
CA ALA A 208 -14.43 -25.09 7.41
C ALA A 208 -14.70 -26.23 6.42
N ALA A 209 -13.85 -26.34 5.39
CA ALA A 209 -13.73 -27.59 4.65
C ALA A 209 -13.07 -28.62 5.57
N ALA A 210 -13.83 -29.64 5.98
CA ALA A 210 -13.31 -30.79 6.68
C ALA A 210 -12.29 -31.51 5.77
N ILE A 211 -11.00 -31.40 6.09
CA ILE A 211 -9.96 -32.25 5.50
C ILE A 211 -9.99 -33.58 6.26
N LEU A 212 -10.53 -34.61 5.60
CA LEU A 212 -10.30 -36.01 5.96
C LEU A 212 -8.80 -36.29 5.77
N CYS A 213 -8.03 -36.30 6.85
CA CYS A 213 -6.71 -36.94 6.87
C CYS A 213 -6.91 -38.46 6.82
N GLY A 214 -6.89 -39.02 5.62
CA GLY A 214 -6.57 -40.43 5.41
C GLY A 214 -5.12 -40.66 5.79
N ALA A 215 -4.88 -41.57 6.73
CA ALA A 215 -3.55 -42.03 7.10
C ALA A 215 -2.95 -42.89 5.96
N PRO A 216 -1.77 -42.58 5.41
CA PRO A 216 -0.98 -43.56 4.70
C PRO A 216 -0.12 -44.36 5.68
N ALA A 217 -0.16 -45.67 5.49
CA ALA A 217 0.50 -46.70 6.27
C ALA A 217 2.00 -46.43 6.48
N LEU A 218 2.46 -46.68 7.70
CA LEU A 218 3.86 -46.94 8.02
C LEU A 218 4.33 -48.17 7.24
N ILE A 219 5.16 -47.99 6.21
CA ILE A 219 5.98 -49.07 5.67
C ILE A 219 7.35 -48.94 6.33
N LEU A 220 7.56 -49.81 7.30
CA LEU A 220 8.85 -50.09 7.93
C LEU A 220 9.70 -50.87 6.91
N ALA A 221 10.68 -50.21 6.28
CA ALA A 221 11.70 -50.90 5.51
C ALA A 221 13.06 -50.70 6.19
N ALA A 222 13.42 -51.68 7.01
CA ALA A 222 14.79 -51.84 7.50
C ALA A 222 15.68 -52.20 6.31
N ILE A 223 16.74 -51.41 6.09
CA ILE A 223 17.87 -51.83 5.24
C ILE A 223 19.13 -51.75 6.10
N PHE A 224 19.47 -52.95 6.58
CA PHE A 224 20.82 -53.41 6.90
C PHE A 224 21.78 -53.11 5.74
N GLN A 225 23.07 -52.87 6.04
CA GLN A 225 24.32 -53.28 5.33
C GLN A 225 25.39 -52.20 5.59
N LEU A 226 26.32 -52.46 6.52
CA LEU A 226 27.66 -53.03 6.29
C LEU A 226 28.68 -51.99 5.78
N TRP A 227 29.41 -51.36 6.69
CA TRP A 227 30.87 -51.53 6.91
C TRP A 227 31.29 -50.76 8.17
#